data_AF-A0A7K4DE91-F1
#
_entry.id   AF-A0A7K4DE91-F1
#
_cell.length_a   1.000
_cell.length_b   1.000
_cell.length_c   1.000
_cell.angle_alpha   90.00
_cell.angle_beta   90.00
_cell.angle_gamma   90.00
#
_symmetry.space_group_name_H-M   'P 1'
#
loop_
_entity.id
_entity.type
_entity.pdbx_description
1 polymer ?
#
loop_
_entity_poly.entity_id
_entity_poly.type
_entity_poly.pdbx_seq_one_letter_code
_entity_poly.pdbx_strand_id
1 'polypeptide(L)'
;MILALVIFAAILFAPSPAPPDATGSVDPSSPQPIITPDLPAPLAGTRERFPDVHLPHATPAPAPDEDEPADPGVDVVENITPAAPDYDDDELAELVEESSISLMFLSLQSTHALYSWDERAARESTASLHALAKSTQREVEKLLVSDPRKAAKAAFTRSLESYMSVGDMLQGSAPLNSTRVDAALDGLQQGSIFLRRAIEGLDRPARYLPQDIAVINFSGTHRDGTEEEELALLQRYLYEDRNRANDISLMLATVTKTRTYCQYGEGAEVITADSGRMFLLVEVRVTNLGHKGESRVYTIRAPDINAFTLHYRGNTYSPVKLAPKTSFGEPYEAATLDRYERKVGSILFDVPETLALAECCLQVDLGGGEAPVWALG
;
A
#
# COMPACT_ATOMS: atom_id res chain seq x y z
N MET A 1 -15.18 -7.83 -3.53
CA MET A 1 -13.86 -7.27 -3.18
C MET A 1 -13.27 -6.39 -4.27
N ILE A 2 -13.19 -6.85 -5.53
CA ILE A 2 -12.69 -6.04 -6.65
C ILE A 2 -13.54 -4.78 -6.90
N LEU A 3 -14.87 -4.86 -6.76
CA LEU A 3 -15.77 -3.74 -7.11
C LEU A 3 -15.60 -2.48 -6.22
N ALA A 4 -15.35 -2.62 -4.91
CA ALA A 4 -15.17 -1.47 -4.01
C ALA A 4 -13.78 -0.83 -4.16
N LEU A 5 -12.75 -1.65 -4.40
CA LEU A 5 -11.39 -1.20 -4.73
C LEU A 5 -11.34 -0.54 -6.12
N VAL A 6 -12.13 -1.03 -7.07
CA VAL A 6 -12.35 -0.41 -8.38
C VAL A 6 -13.13 0.89 -8.26
N ILE A 7 -14.10 1.03 -7.34
CA ILE A 7 -14.77 2.31 -7.09
C ILE A 7 -13.82 3.33 -6.46
N PHE A 8 -12.96 2.92 -5.51
CA PHE A 8 -11.97 3.81 -4.91
C PHE A 8 -10.90 4.24 -5.94
N ALA A 9 -10.43 3.31 -6.78
CA ALA A 9 -9.54 3.62 -7.90
C ALA A 9 -10.23 4.46 -9.00
N ALA A 10 -11.49 4.18 -9.32
CA ALA A 10 -12.27 4.97 -10.29
C ALA A 10 -12.50 6.39 -9.79
N ILE A 11 -12.69 6.59 -8.48
CA ILE A 11 -12.72 7.95 -7.91
C ILE A 11 -11.33 8.58 -8.10
N LEU A 12 -10.23 7.91 -7.78
CA LEU A 12 -8.85 8.40 -7.98
C LEU A 12 -8.47 8.75 -9.43
N PHE A 13 -9.05 8.08 -10.44
CA PHE A 13 -8.62 8.21 -11.84
C PHE A 13 -9.72 8.63 -12.84
N ALA A 14 -10.97 8.86 -12.42
CA ALA A 14 -12.00 9.34 -13.33
C ALA A 14 -11.91 10.85 -13.55
N PRO A 15 -12.03 11.34 -14.80
CA PRO A 15 -12.24 12.76 -15.06
C PRO A 15 -13.59 13.20 -14.46
N SER A 16 -13.61 14.41 -13.91
CA SER A 16 -14.82 15.03 -13.37
C SER A 16 -15.95 15.07 -14.42
N PRO A 17 -17.20 14.71 -14.08
CA PRO A 17 -18.31 14.90 -15.01
C PRO A 17 -18.52 16.40 -15.21
N ALA A 18 -18.31 16.85 -16.45
CA ALA A 18 -18.67 18.20 -16.87
C ALA A 18 -20.16 18.46 -16.60
N PRO A 19 -20.54 19.69 -16.21
CA PRO A 19 -21.95 20.03 -15.99
C PRO A 19 -22.76 19.82 -17.28
N PRO A 20 -24.04 19.43 -17.17
CA PRO A 20 -24.88 19.21 -18.32
C PRO A 20 -25.22 20.56 -18.96
N ASP A 21 -24.54 20.89 -20.06
CA ASP A 21 -25.04 21.92 -20.97
C ASP A 21 -26.31 21.39 -21.64
N ALA A 22 -27.41 22.04 -21.29
CA ALA A 22 -28.70 21.86 -21.92
C ALA A 22 -28.67 22.42 -23.34
N THR A 23 -29.42 21.74 -24.23
CA THR A 23 -29.74 22.07 -25.64
C THR A 23 -28.66 21.66 -26.65
N GLY A 24 -28.91 20.80 -27.64
CA GLY A 24 -30.10 20.08 -28.05
C GLY A 24 -29.86 19.41 -29.42
N SER A 25 -30.75 18.46 -29.73
CA SER A 25 -31.01 17.83 -31.03
C SER A 25 -30.26 16.53 -31.36
N VAL A 26 -31.06 15.46 -31.34
CA VAL A 26 -30.76 14.09 -31.74
C VAL A 26 -31.10 13.94 -33.23
N ASP A 27 -30.22 13.32 -34.02
CA ASP A 27 -30.63 12.67 -35.28
C ASP A 27 -29.94 11.29 -35.39
N PRO A 28 -30.67 10.16 -35.60
CA PRO A 28 -30.12 8.83 -35.50
C PRO A 28 -29.98 8.17 -36.89
N SER A 29 -28.79 8.19 -37.49
CA SER A 29 -28.47 7.25 -38.57
C SER A 29 -26.98 7.22 -38.94
N SER A 30 -26.25 6.21 -38.45
CA SER A 30 -25.38 5.29 -39.22
C SER A 30 -24.31 4.63 -38.33
N PRO A 31 -23.89 3.37 -38.61
CA PRO A 31 -23.17 2.54 -37.65
C PRO A 31 -21.64 2.46 -37.86
N GLN A 32 -20.94 2.09 -36.77
CA GLN A 32 -19.58 1.51 -36.62
C GLN A 32 -18.38 2.48 -36.48
N PRO A 33 -17.23 2.06 -35.89
CA PRO A 33 -16.80 0.70 -35.48
C PRO A 33 -16.33 0.52 -34.02
N ILE A 34 -16.27 -0.75 -33.61
CA ILE A 34 -15.66 -1.24 -32.37
C ILE A 34 -14.15 -1.00 -32.44
N ILE A 35 -13.62 -0.21 -31.50
CA ILE A 35 -12.18 -0.07 -31.28
C ILE A 35 -11.86 -0.74 -29.94
N THR A 36 -11.29 -1.94 -30.02
CA THR A 36 -10.53 -2.60 -28.95
C THR A 36 -9.22 -1.84 -28.74
N PRO A 37 -8.88 -1.42 -27.51
CA PRO A 37 -7.53 -0.97 -27.20
C PRO A 37 -6.67 -2.19 -26.83
N ASP A 38 -5.75 -2.53 -27.74
CA ASP A 38 -4.59 -3.38 -27.47
C ASP A 38 -3.72 -2.75 -26.36
N LEU A 39 -3.43 -3.51 -25.31
CA LEU A 39 -2.44 -3.18 -24.28
C LEU A 39 -1.06 -3.73 -24.72
N PRO A 40 0.00 -2.92 -24.83
CA PRO A 40 1.34 -3.44 -25.06
C PRO A 40 1.98 -3.94 -23.74
N ALA A 41 2.54 -5.15 -23.81
CA ALA A 41 3.34 -5.81 -22.78
C ALA A 41 4.68 -5.07 -22.50
N PRO A 42 5.28 -5.22 -21.29
CA PRO A 42 6.49 -4.50 -20.92
C PRO A 42 7.77 -5.10 -21.53
N LEU A 43 8.66 -4.20 -21.91
CA LEU A 43 9.98 -4.45 -22.50
C LEU A 43 10.91 -5.20 -21.54
N ALA A 44 11.42 -6.33 -22.03
CA ALA A 44 12.59 -7.01 -21.49
C ALA A 44 13.88 -6.38 -22.08
N GLY A 45 14.82 -6.04 -21.19
CA GLY A 45 16.26 -5.96 -21.44
C GLY A 45 16.76 -4.81 -22.32
N THR A 46 17.71 -4.01 -21.81
CA THR A 46 19.09 -3.95 -22.34
C THR A 46 19.94 -3.07 -21.41
N ARG A 47 21.08 -3.63 -21.03
CA ARG A 47 22.22 -3.07 -20.30
C ARG A 47 23.04 -2.19 -21.26
N GLU A 48 23.49 -1.01 -20.83
CA GLU A 48 24.89 -0.51 -20.98
C GLU A 48 25.04 1.03 -20.87
N ARG A 49 26.10 1.40 -20.12
CA ARG A 49 27.04 2.53 -20.28
C ARG A 49 26.57 3.99 -20.18
N PHE A 50 27.04 4.62 -19.11
CA PHE A 50 27.23 6.07 -18.97
C PHE A 50 28.25 6.63 -19.98
N PRO A 51 28.04 7.87 -20.44
CA PRO A 51 29.13 8.81 -20.65
C PRO A 51 28.97 10.09 -19.82
N ASP A 52 30.09 10.52 -19.23
CA ASP A 52 30.35 11.85 -18.71
C ASP A 52 29.94 12.94 -19.70
N VAL A 53 29.33 14.03 -19.21
CA VAL A 53 29.14 15.26 -19.98
C VAL A 53 29.62 16.46 -19.17
N HIS A 54 30.69 17.07 -19.69
CA HIS A 54 31.26 18.35 -19.30
C HIS A 54 30.29 19.52 -19.51
N LEU A 55 30.30 20.47 -18.56
CA LEU A 55 29.70 21.80 -18.63
C LEU A 55 30.35 22.67 -19.73
N PRO A 56 29.58 23.39 -20.57
CA PRO A 56 30.13 24.45 -21.40
C PRO A 56 30.15 25.80 -20.67
N HIS A 57 31.35 26.37 -20.67
CA HIS A 57 31.73 27.72 -20.28
C HIS A 57 31.06 28.75 -21.20
N ALA A 58 30.42 29.78 -20.63
CA ALA A 58 29.98 30.97 -21.38
C ALA A 58 30.96 32.13 -21.13
N THR A 59 31.40 32.77 -22.21
CA THR A 59 32.24 33.98 -22.23
C THR A 59 31.34 35.20 -22.49
N PRO A 60 31.50 36.34 -21.80
CA PRO A 60 30.74 37.56 -22.11
C PRO A 60 31.44 38.41 -23.19
N ALA A 61 30.65 38.99 -24.08
CA ALA A 61 31.07 40.01 -25.05
C ALA A 61 30.90 41.44 -24.45
N PRO A 62 31.68 42.44 -24.90
CA PRO A 62 31.76 43.75 -24.25
C PRO A 62 30.72 44.77 -24.74
N ALA A 63 30.45 45.74 -23.86
CA ALA A 63 29.60 46.92 -24.07
C ALA A 63 30.24 47.97 -25.01
N PRO A 64 29.45 48.96 -25.45
CA PRO A 64 29.96 50.30 -25.70
C PRO A 64 29.30 51.34 -24.78
N ASP A 65 30.16 52.17 -24.18
CA ASP A 65 29.85 53.45 -23.54
C ASP A 65 29.42 54.50 -24.57
N GLU A 66 28.54 55.43 -24.18
CA GLU A 66 28.63 56.85 -24.56
C GLU A 66 27.73 57.73 -23.66
N ASP A 67 28.25 58.92 -23.36
CA ASP A 67 27.94 59.84 -22.25
C ASP A 67 26.64 60.69 -22.34
N GLU A 68 26.18 61.08 -21.13
CA GLU A 68 25.34 62.20 -20.61
C GLU A 68 24.92 63.41 -21.50
N PRO A 69 23.84 64.18 -21.16
CA PRO A 69 23.78 64.99 -19.94
C PRO A 69 22.42 65.19 -19.23
N ALA A 70 22.51 65.66 -17.98
CA ALA A 70 21.45 65.97 -17.02
C ALA A 70 20.49 67.13 -17.40
N ASP A 71 19.23 67.01 -16.97
CA ASP A 71 18.27 68.11 -16.79
C ASP A 71 17.44 67.87 -15.51
N PRO A 72 17.14 68.89 -14.67
CA PRO A 72 16.61 68.70 -13.33
C PRO A 72 15.08 68.85 -13.26
N GLY A 73 14.46 68.01 -12.43
CA GLY A 73 13.22 68.36 -11.73
C GLY A 73 11.92 67.92 -12.40
N VAL A 74 11.47 66.72 -12.04
CA VAL A 74 10.04 66.45 -11.85
C VAL A 74 9.91 65.61 -10.59
N ASP A 75 9.25 66.15 -9.56
CA ASP A 75 8.85 65.43 -8.36
C ASP A 75 7.96 64.25 -8.77
N VAL A 76 8.57 63.07 -8.89
CA VAL A 76 7.84 61.81 -8.88
C VAL A 76 7.52 61.55 -7.42
N VAL A 77 6.30 61.88 -7.02
CA VAL A 77 5.71 61.32 -5.81
C VAL A 77 5.73 59.82 -5.99
N GLU A 78 6.69 59.14 -5.35
CA GLU A 78 6.74 57.70 -5.27
C GLU A 78 5.39 57.24 -4.73
N ASN A 79 4.58 56.67 -5.62
CA ASN A 79 3.47 55.84 -5.23
C ASN A 79 4.13 54.61 -4.58
N ILE A 80 4.38 54.70 -3.26
CA ILE A 80 4.83 53.58 -2.43
C ILE A 80 3.71 52.56 -2.49
N THR A 81 3.74 51.74 -3.53
CA THR A 81 2.96 50.51 -3.59
C THR A 81 3.55 49.67 -2.47
N PRO A 82 2.78 49.33 -1.42
CA PRO A 82 3.31 48.48 -0.35
C PRO A 82 3.87 47.22 -1.01
N ALA A 83 5.13 46.88 -0.70
CA ALA A 83 5.75 45.66 -1.19
C ALA A 83 4.76 44.52 -0.93
N ALA A 84 4.40 43.80 -2.00
CA ALA A 84 3.51 42.67 -1.87
C ALA A 84 4.09 41.75 -0.79
N PRO A 85 3.28 41.30 0.18
CA PRO A 85 3.77 40.36 1.18
C PRO A 85 4.35 39.14 0.45
N ASP A 86 5.50 38.68 0.94
CA ASP A 86 6.12 37.46 0.44
C ASP A 86 5.18 36.30 0.79
N TYR A 87 4.72 35.56 -0.23
CA TYR A 87 3.75 34.49 -0.08
C TYR A 87 4.41 33.15 -0.39
N ASP A 88 4.15 32.17 0.47
CA ASP A 88 4.72 30.83 0.44
C ASP A 88 3.93 29.90 -0.51
N ASP A 89 3.49 30.43 -1.65
CA ASP A 89 2.62 29.71 -2.61
C ASP A 89 3.35 28.54 -3.28
N ASP A 90 4.64 28.72 -3.58
CA ASP A 90 5.49 27.67 -4.14
C ASP A 90 5.82 26.61 -3.09
N GLU A 91 6.09 27.03 -1.85
CA GLU A 91 6.35 26.12 -0.73
C GLU A 91 5.11 25.27 -0.39
N LEU A 92 3.91 25.85 -0.47
CA LEU A 92 2.66 25.09 -0.36
C LEU A 92 2.57 24.04 -1.46
N ALA A 93 2.89 24.41 -2.70
CA ALA A 93 2.79 23.48 -3.83
C ALA A 93 3.77 22.31 -3.69
N GLU A 94 5.01 22.60 -3.34
CA GLU A 94 6.05 21.60 -3.08
C GLU A 94 5.65 20.67 -1.93
N LEU A 95 5.19 21.21 -0.80
CA LEU A 95 4.77 20.40 0.35
C LEU A 95 3.61 19.46 0.02
N VAL A 96 2.63 19.93 -0.76
CA VAL A 96 1.52 19.08 -1.24
C VAL A 96 2.05 17.99 -2.18
N GLU A 97 2.94 18.33 -3.12
CA GLU A 97 3.53 17.38 -4.06
C GLU A 97 4.30 16.27 -3.33
N GLU A 98 5.22 16.64 -2.44
CA GLU A 98 6.08 15.71 -1.70
C GLU A 98 5.30 14.76 -0.78
N SER A 99 4.24 15.25 -0.14
CA SER A 99 3.50 14.47 0.85
C SER A 99 2.32 13.69 0.27
N SER A 100 1.72 14.15 -0.84
CA SER A 100 0.46 13.62 -1.38
C SER A 100 0.50 12.12 -1.68
N ILE A 101 1.56 11.63 -2.34
CA ILE A 101 1.71 10.23 -2.71
C ILE A 101 1.77 9.35 -1.46
N SER A 102 2.56 9.76 -0.48
CA SER A 102 2.72 9.03 0.79
C SER A 102 1.40 9.00 1.59
N LEU A 103 0.69 10.14 1.64
CA LEU A 103 -0.62 10.23 2.28
C LEU A 103 -1.66 9.33 1.59
N MET A 104 -1.72 9.34 0.26
CA MET A 104 -2.60 8.46 -0.52
C MET A 104 -2.28 6.99 -0.32
N PHE A 105 -1.00 6.63 -0.36
CA PHE A 105 -0.55 5.26 -0.18
C PHE A 105 -0.89 4.72 1.21
N LEU A 106 -0.57 5.47 2.27
CA LEU A 106 -0.91 5.11 3.64
C LEU A 106 -2.43 5.04 3.87
N SER A 107 -3.20 5.94 3.24
CA SER A 107 -4.66 5.88 3.26
C SER A 107 -5.18 4.58 2.62
N LEU A 108 -4.64 4.18 1.47
CA LEU A 108 -5.00 2.93 0.80
C LEU A 108 -4.63 1.69 1.64
N GLN A 109 -3.44 1.67 2.24
CA GLN A 109 -3.02 0.59 3.15
C GLN A 109 -3.96 0.47 4.35
N SER A 110 -4.34 1.60 4.94
CA SER A 110 -5.29 1.68 6.05
C SER A 110 -6.66 1.13 5.64
N THR A 111 -7.18 1.57 4.49
CA THR A 111 -8.44 1.07 3.92
C THR A 111 -8.40 -0.44 3.68
N HIS A 112 -7.32 -0.96 3.11
CA HIS A 112 -7.16 -2.39 2.86
C HIS A 112 -7.14 -3.20 4.17
N ALA A 113 -6.39 -2.74 5.17
CA ALA A 113 -6.30 -3.40 6.46
C ALA A 113 -7.66 -3.42 7.18
N LEU A 114 -8.40 -2.32 7.13
CA LEU A 114 -9.77 -2.22 7.67
C LEU A 114 -10.75 -3.17 6.97
N TYR A 115 -10.71 -3.28 5.64
CA TYR A 115 -11.53 -4.26 4.91
C TYR A 115 -11.15 -5.70 5.21
N SER A 116 -9.87 -5.95 5.47
CA SER A 116 -9.35 -7.28 5.82
C SER A 116 -9.60 -7.63 7.29
N TRP A 117 -9.96 -6.65 8.13
CA TRP A 117 -10.08 -6.80 9.59
C TRP A 117 -8.77 -7.19 10.29
N ASP A 118 -7.66 -6.85 9.65
CA ASP A 118 -6.35 -6.96 10.26
C ASP A 118 -6.14 -5.77 11.20
N GLU A 119 -6.44 -5.97 12.50
CA GLU A 119 -6.34 -4.92 13.50
C GLU A 119 -4.91 -4.39 13.65
N ARG A 120 -3.92 -5.27 13.45
CA ARG A 120 -2.52 -4.90 13.59
C ARG A 120 -2.11 -4.02 12.43
N ALA A 121 -2.33 -4.47 11.20
CA ALA A 121 -1.99 -3.68 10.01
C ALA A 121 -2.78 -2.37 9.96
N ALA A 122 -4.05 -2.37 10.40
CA ALA A 122 -4.85 -1.15 10.48
C ALA A 122 -4.23 -0.16 11.46
N ARG A 123 -3.91 -0.61 12.68
CA ARG A 123 -3.32 0.25 13.72
C ARG A 123 -1.94 0.78 13.33
N GLU A 124 -1.10 -0.06 12.71
CA GLU A 124 0.23 0.34 12.21
C GLU A 124 0.11 1.37 11.09
N SER A 125 -0.67 1.09 10.04
CA SER A 125 -0.83 1.99 8.89
C SER A 125 -1.51 3.31 9.25
N THR A 126 -2.53 3.30 10.11
CA THR A 126 -3.21 4.53 10.55
C THR A 126 -2.34 5.35 11.50
N ALA A 127 -1.47 4.72 12.30
CA ALA A 127 -0.50 5.44 13.12
C ALA A 127 0.56 6.13 12.25
N SER A 128 1.08 5.46 11.22
CA SER A 128 1.98 6.07 10.24
C SER A 128 1.32 7.22 9.48
N LEU A 129 0.07 7.03 9.04
CA LEU A 129 -0.73 8.07 8.38
C LEU A 129 -0.94 9.29 9.28
N HIS A 130 -1.34 9.06 10.54
CA HIS A 130 -1.50 10.11 11.54
C HIS A 130 -0.19 10.87 11.79
N ALA A 131 0.93 10.15 11.96
CA ALA A 131 2.23 10.77 12.19
C ALA A 131 2.67 11.65 11.02
N LEU A 132 2.53 11.17 9.78
CA LEU A 132 2.81 11.95 8.59
C LEU A 132 1.89 13.18 8.51
N ALA A 133 0.59 12.98 8.64
CA ALA A 133 -0.39 14.06 8.56
C ALA A 133 -0.13 15.16 9.60
N LYS A 134 0.19 14.78 10.84
CA LYS A 134 0.54 15.70 11.92
C LYS A 134 1.85 16.46 11.66
N SER A 135 2.85 15.80 11.09
CA SER A 135 4.10 16.45 10.70
C SER A 135 3.86 17.47 9.59
N THR A 136 3.15 17.07 8.53
CA THR A 136 2.81 17.93 7.40
C THR A 136 1.93 19.11 7.83
N GLN A 137 0.98 18.91 8.74
CA GLN A 137 0.11 19.99 9.21
C GLN A 137 0.90 21.12 9.87
N ARG A 138 1.92 20.78 10.68
CA ARG A 138 2.78 21.79 11.32
C ARG A 138 3.53 22.63 10.31
N GLU A 139 3.91 22.07 9.17
CA GLU A 139 4.55 22.83 8.09
C GLU A 139 3.53 23.72 7.37
N VAL A 140 2.36 23.18 6.99
CA VAL A 140 1.27 23.95 6.35
C VAL A 140 0.80 25.13 7.20
N GLU A 141 0.72 24.97 8.52
CA GLU A 141 0.29 26.02 9.45
C GLU A 141 1.18 27.27 9.38
N LYS A 142 2.48 27.11 9.10
CA LYS A 142 3.45 28.22 9.03
C LYS A 142 3.32 29.04 7.75
N LEU A 143 2.82 28.45 6.66
CA LEU A 143 2.83 29.06 5.34
C LEU A 143 1.84 30.22 5.23
N LEU A 144 2.29 31.39 4.78
CA LEU A 144 1.43 32.52 4.44
C LEU A 144 1.13 32.48 2.94
N VAL A 145 -0.11 32.22 2.55
CA VAL A 145 -0.48 31.99 1.13
C VAL A 145 -1.33 33.12 0.55
N SER A 146 -1.21 33.33 -0.76
CA SER A 146 -1.99 34.34 -1.49
C SER A 146 -3.48 33.97 -1.57
N ASP A 147 -4.32 34.96 -1.90
CA ASP A 147 -5.78 34.76 -2.01
C ASP A 147 -6.18 33.59 -2.94
N PRO A 148 -5.59 33.43 -4.15
CA PRO A 148 -5.84 32.28 -5.01
C PRO A 148 -5.52 30.92 -4.35
N ARG A 149 -4.49 30.87 -3.50
CA ARG A 149 -4.01 29.62 -2.87
C ARG A 149 -4.70 29.28 -1.55
N LYS A 150 -5.49 30.20 -0.97
CA LYS A 150 -6.23 29.95 0.28
C LYS A 150 -7.15 28.73 0.22
N ALA A 151 -7.82 28.51 -0.91
CA ALA A 151 -8.72 27.35 -1.07
C ALA A 151 -7.96 26.03 -1.09
N ALA A 152 -6.82 25.97 -1.80
CA ALA A 152 -5.95 24.80 -1.85
C ALA A 152 -5.35 24.49 -0.47
N LYS A 153 -4.82 25.52 0.23
CA LYS A 153 -4.33 25.38 1.60
C LYS A 153 -5.40 24.83 2.55
N ALA A 154 -6.61 25.41 2.52
CA ALA A 154 -7.71 24.98 3.39
C ALA A 154 -8.16 23.54 3.08
N ALA A 155 -8.21 23.14 1.81
CA ALA A 155 -8.49 21.76 1.42
C ALA A 155 -7.40 20.82 1.94
N PHE A 156 -6.13 21.20 1.82
CA PHE A 156 -5.04 20.38 2.30
C PHE A 156 -5.07 20.21 3.82
N THR A 157 -5.27 21.29 4.58
CA THR A 157 -5.44 21.20 6.04
C THR A 157 -6.58 20.25 6.44
N ARG A 158 -7.75 20.33 5.79
CA ARG A 158 -8.88 19.42 6.05
C ARG A 158 -8.57 17.96 5.74
N SER A 159 -7.74 17.70 4.73
CA SER A 159 -7.26 16.35 4.45
C SER A 159 -6.47 15.79 5.61
N LEU A 160 -5.51 16.57 6.13
CA LEU A 160 -4.64 16.17 7.23
C LEU A 160 -5.43 15.95 8.52
N GLU A 161 -6.37 16.85 8.81
CA GLU A 161 -7.30 16.71 9.96
C GLU A 161 -8.13 15.43 9.89
N SER A 162 -8.65 15.10 8.70
CA SER A 162 -9.42 13.86 8.50
C SER A 162 -8.56 12.62 8.76
N TYR A 163 -7.33 12.61 8.24
CA TYR A 163 -6.39 11.50 8.45
C TYR A 163 -5.94 11.35 9.90
N MET A 164 -5.68 12.45 10.61
CA MET A 164 -5.38 12.40 12.04
C MET A 164 -6.59 11.90 12.85
N SER A 165 -7.79 12.38 12.54
CA SER A 165 -9.00 11.93 13.24
C SER A 165 -9.21 10.42 13.15
N VAL A 166 -8.91 9.80 12.00
CA VAL A 166 -8.91 8.34 11.83
C VAL A 166 -7.87 7.67 12.73
N GLY A 167 -6.64 8.22 12.76
CA GLY A 167 -5.58 7.72 13.63
C GLY A 167 -5.95 7.75 15.11
N ASP A 168 -6.49 8.87 15.59
CA ASP A 168 -6.97 9.03 16.96
C ASP A 168 -8.10 8.05 17.29
N MET A 169 -9.05 7.87 16.37
CA MET A 169 -10.17 6.94 16.52
C MET A 169 -9.72 5.48 16.66
N LEU A 170 -8.69 5.08 15.92
CA LEU A 170 -8.17 3.71 15.89
C LEU A 170 -7.01 3.49 16.87
N GLN A 171 -6.57 4.54 17.57
CA GLN A 171 -5.60 4.44 18.64
C GLN A 171 -6.14 3.60 19.81
N GLY A 172 -5.23 2.92 20.52
CA GLY A 172 -5.55 2.13 21.71
C GLY A 172 -5.81 0.65 21.43
N SER A 173 -6.05 -0.10 22.50
CA SER A 173 -6.17 -1.56 22.51
C SER A 173 -7.59 -2.09 22.31
N ALA A 174 -8.58 -1.21 22.15
CA ALA A 174 -9.95 -1.61 21.93
C ALA A 174 -10.10 -2.32 20.57
N PRO A 175 -10.81 -3.47 20.50
CA PRO A 175 -11.04 -4.18 19.25
C PRO A 175 -11.73 -3.35 18.18
N LEU A 176 -11.50 -3.69 16.92
CA LEU A 176 -12.29 -3.21 15.80
C LEU A 176 -13.73 -3.71 15.93
N ASN A 177 -14.66 -2.87 15.51
CA ASN A 177 -16.07 -3.23 15.33
C ASN A 177 -16.58 -2.51 14.09
N SER A 178 -17.75 -2.93 13.57
CA SER A 178 -18.31 -2.39 12.32
C SER A 178 -18.42 -0.87 12.35
N THR A 179 -18.96 -0.30 13.44
CA THR A 179 -19.13 1.15 13.58
C THR A 179 -17.80 1.90 13.49
N ARG A 180 -16.74 1.41 14.15
CA ARG A 180 -15.39 2.02 14.09
C ARG A 180 -14.77 1.85 12.71
N VAL A 181 -14.96 0.70 12.07
CA VAL A 181 -14.46 0.44 10.71
C VAL A 181 -15.15 1.36 9.71
N ASP A 182 -16.48 1.47 9.75
CA ASP A 182 -17.26 2.30 8.84
C ASP A 182 -16.89 3.78 9.01
N ALA A 183 -16.83 4.28 10.25
CA ALA A 183 -16.43 5.65 10.53
C ALA A 183 -14.98 5.96 10.11
N ALA A 184 -14.05 5.01 10.28
CA ALA A 184 -12.67 5.16 9.84
C ALA A 184 -12.57 5.18 8.30
N LEU A 185 -13.32 4.32 7.60
CA LEU A 185 -13.37 4.31 6.14
C LEU A 185 -13.95 5.61 5.58
N ASP A 186 -15.02 6.13 6.17
CA ASP A 186 -15.58 7.44 5.82
C ASP A 186 -14.55 8.57 6.03
N GLY A 187 -13.82 8.55 7.15
CA GLY A 187 -12.76 9.52 7.43
C GLY A 187 -11.61 9.47 6.42
N LEU A 188 -11.14 8.27 6.05
CA LEU A 188 -10.10 8.08 5.03
C LEU A 188 -10.56 8.55 3.64
N GLN A 189 -11.84 8.32 3.30
CA GLN A 189 -12.43 8.80 2.07
C GLN A 189 -12.51 10.33 2.05
N GLN A 190 -12.98 10.96 3.12
CA GLN A 190 -13.04 12.42 3.22
C GLN A 190 -11.65 13.04 3.11
N GLY A 191 -10.65 12.48 3.81
CA GLY A 191 -9.25 12.91 3.68
C GLY A 191 -8.78 12.89 2.23
N SER A 192 -9.03 11.78 1.52
CA SER A 192 -8.64 11.62 0.12
C SER A 192 -9.37 12.58 -0.84
N ILE A 193 -10.64 12.90 -0.59
CA ILE A 193 -11.40 13.90 -1.36
C ILE A 193 -10.79 15.29 -1.17
N PHE A 194 -10.46 15.66 0.07
CA PHE A 194 -9.85 16.96 0.35
C PHE A 194 -8.42 17.07 -0.19
N LEU A 195 -7.62 15.99 -0.13
CA LEU A 195 -6.29 15.96 -0.70
C LEU A 195 -6.32 16.22 -2.20
N ARG A 196 -7.24 15.55 -2.92
CA ARG A 196 -7.42 15.80 -4.35
C ARG A 196 -7.78 17.26 -4.63
N ARG A 197 -8.74 17.83 -3.91
CA ARG A 197 -9.12 19.24 -4.08
C ARG A 197 -7.95 20.19 -3.85
N ALA A 198 -7.04 19.85 -2.93
CA ALA A 198 -5.82 20.62 -2.73
C ALA A 198 -4.91 20.56 -3.96
N ILE A 199 -4.66 19.35 -4.49
CA ILE A 199 -3.85 19.14 -5.70
C ILE A 199 -4.46 19.87 -6.92
N GLU A 200 -5.77 19.73 -7.13
CA GLU A 200 -6.50 20.41 -8.20
C GLU A 200 -6.41 21.94 -8.07
N GLY A 201 -6.53 22.47 -6.84
CA GLY A 201 -6.43 23.91 -6.57
C GLY A 201 -5.01 24.50 -6.75
N LEU A 202 -3.99 23.68 -6.99
CA LEU A 202 -2.63 24.15 -7.28
C LEU A 202 -2.42 24.51 -8.75
N ASP A 203 -3.34 24.14 -9.67
CA ASP A 203 -3.29 24.49 -11.10
C ASP A 203 -1.90 24.29 -11.74
N ARG A 204 -1.19 23.22 -11.35
CA ARG A 204 0.06 22.79 -11.98
C ARG A 204 -0.13 21.37 -12.54
N PRO A 205 0.28 21.09 -13.79
CA PRO A 205 0.45 19.71 -14.21
C PRO A 205 1.52 19.10 -13.30
N ALA A 206 1.18 17.98 -12.64
CA ALA A 206 2.10 17.27 -11.74
C ALA A 206 3.47 17.14 -12.40
N ARG A 207 4.43 17.93 -11.92
CA ARG A 207 5.84 17.70 -12.22
C ARG A 207 6.29 16.67 -11.19
N TYR A 208 7.20 15.81 -11.62
CA TYR A 208 7.93 14.86 -10.78
C TYR A 208 7.12 13.80 -9.98
N LEU A 209 7.21 12.57 -10.46
CA LEU A 209 7.16 11.39 -9.59
C LEU A 209 8.45 11.39 -8.76
N PRO A 210 8.40 11.36 -7.42
CA PRO A 210 9.57 11.05 -6.61
C PRO A 210 10.09 9.66 -7.01
N GLN A 211 11.24 9.63 -7.67
CA GLN A 211 12.03 8.43 -7.84
C GLN A 211 12.69 8.14 -6.51
N ASP A 212 11.96 7.48 -5.61
CA ASP A 212 12.51 6.57 -4.59
C ASP A 212 11.34 6.03 -3.74
N ILE A 213 10.55 5.16 -4.35
CA ILE A 213 9.95 4.08 -3.58
C ILE A 213 11.10 3.11 -3.37
N ALA A 214 11.56 2.95 -2.12
CA ALA A 214 12.48 1.89 -1.77
C ALA A 214 11.84 0.54 -2.15
N VAL A 215 12.14 0.07 -3.36
CA VAL A 215 11.81 -1.27 -3.82
C VAL A 215 12.60 -2.20 -2.90
N ILE A 216 11.91 -2.81 -1.94
CA ILE A 216 12.46 -3.92 -1.18
C ILE A 216 12.78 -5.00 -2.22
N ASN A 217 14.07 -5.14 -2.49
CA ASN A 217 14.60 -6.03 -3.49
C ASN A 217 14.45 -7.47 -2.96
N PHE A 218 13.38 -8.17 -3.35
CA PHE A 218 13.16 -9.58 -3.01
C PHE A 218 13.95 -10.53 -3.92
N SER A 219 15.16 -10.15 -4.32
CA SER A 219 16.09 -11.04 -5.01
C SER A 219 16.79 -11.93 -3.98
N GLY A 220 16.04 -12.89 -3.45
CA GLY A 220 16.60 -13.98 -2.66
C GLY A 220 17.35 -14.95 -3.59
N THR A 221 18.62 -15.16 -3.31
CA THR A 221 19.48 -16.12 -3.98
C THR A 221 18.87 -17.51 -3.99
N HIS A 222 18.82 -18.12 -5.18
CA HIS A 222 18.50 -19.53 -5.38
C HIS A 222 19.44 -20.41 -4.55
N ARG A 223 18.87 -21.27 -3.70
CA ARG A 223 19.56 -22.47 -3.23
C ARG A 223 18.70 -23.66 -3.62
N ASP A 224 19.25 -24.47 -4.51
CA ASP A 224 18.75 -25.80 -4.82
C ASP A 224 19.09 -26.67 -3.59
N GLY A 225 18.09 -26.92 -2.77
CA GLY A 225 18.23 -27.63 -1.50
C GLY A 225 17.98 -29.11 -1.68
N THR A 226 19.03 -29.85 -2.02
CA THR A 226 19.08 -31.30 -1.78
C THR A 226 19.24 -31.55 -0.27
N GLU A 227 18.29 -32.29 0.29
CA GLU A 227 18.29 -33.00 1.58
C GLU A 227 18.34 -32.17 2.90
N GLU A 228 17.28 -32.34 3.71
CA GLU A 228 17.22 -32.22 5.18
C GLU A 228 17.65 -30.91 5.88
N GLU A 229 17.65 -29.75 5.22
CA GLU A 229 17.86 -28.47 5.91
C GLU A 229 16.54 -27.73 6.15
N GLU A 230 16.23 -27.43 7.42
CA GLU A 230 15.05 -26.64 7.79
C GLU A 230 15.14 -25.23 7.17
N LEU A 231 14.04 -24.79 6.55
CA LEU A 231 13.94 -23.50 5.89
C LEU A 231 13.79 -22.39 6.94
N ALA A 232 14.44 -21.25 6.73
CA ALA A 232 14.20 -20.07 7.56
C ALA A 232 12.88 -19.38 7.19
N LEU A 233 12.34 -18.55 8.09
CA LEU A 233 11.25 -17.63 7.72
C LEU A 233 11.65 -16.77 6.51
N LEU A 234 10.66 -16.41 5.69
CA LEU A 234 10.79 -15.73 4.40
C LEU A 234 11.49 -16.55 3.29
N GLN A 235 12.08 -17.71 3.62
CA GLN A 235 12.61 -18.62 2.62
C GLN A 235 11.47 -19.33 1.88
N ARG A 236 11.55 -19.32 0.55
CA ARG A 236 10.58 -19.98 -0.32
C ARG A 236 10.95 -21.44 -0.49
N TYR A 237 9.96 -22.31 -0.35
CA TYR A 237 10.01 -23.65 -0.92
C TYR A 237 9.34 -23.63 -2.29
N LEU A 238 10.06 -24.11 -3.30
CA LEU A 238 9.55 -24.24 -4.66
C LEU A 238 9.25 -25.70 -4.92
N TYR A 239 8.06 -25.97 -5.44
CA TYR A 239 7.63 -27.32 -5.79
C TYR A 239 6.70 -27.28 -7.00
N GLU A 240 6.49 -28.45 -7.59
CA GLU A 240 5.60 -28.61 -8.72
C GLU A 240 4.27 -29.21 -8.26
N ASP A 241 3.18 -28.88 -8.94
CA ASP A 241 1.94 -29.62 -8.74
C ASP A 241 2.10 -31.10 -9.14
N ARG A 242 1.16 -31.96 -8.73
CA ARG A 242 1.20 -33.41 -9.00
C ARG A 242 1.37 -33.76 -10.49
N ASN A 243 0.89 -32.89 -11.38
CA ASN A 243 0.97 -33.08 -12.83
C ASN A 243 2.23 -32.48 -13.45
N ARG A 244 3.09 -31.83 -12.65
CA ARG A 244 4.28 -31.09 -13.09
C ARG A 244 3.98 -30.03 -14.15
N ALA A 245 2.78 -29.49 -14.08
CA ALA A 245 2.25 -28.48 -14.98
C ALA A 245 2.46 -27.07 -14.43
N ASN A 246 2.64 -26.88 -13.12
CA ASN A 246 2.75 -25.56 -12.50
C ASN A 246 3.88 -25.49 -11.49
N ASP A 247 4.57 -24.35 -11.46
CA ASP A 247 5.53 -23.98 -10.42
C ASP A 247 4.81 -23.26 -9.28
N ILE A 248 5.03 -23.72 -8.05
CA ILE A 248 4.38 -23.18 -6.86
C ILE A 248 5.44 -22.73 -5.86
N SER A 249 5.22 -21.56 -5.25
CA SER A 249 6.00 -21.09 -4.12
C SER A 249 5.17 -21.16 -2.84
N LEU A 250 5.72 -21.78 -1.81
CA LEU A 250 5.22 -21.74 -0.44
C LEU A 250 6.25 -21.03 0.46
N MET A 251 5.78 -20.20 1.39
CA MET A 251 6.64 -19.44 2.31
C MET A 251 5.89 -19.18 3.62
N LEU A 252 6.61 -19.28 4.74
CA LEU A 252 6.17 -18.72 6.02
C LEU A 252 6.76 -17.33 6.18
N ALA A 253 5.91 -16.31 6.32
CA ALA A 253 6.35 -14.92 6.32
C ALA A 253 6.70 -14.41 7.71
N THR A 254 5.80 -14.61 8.68
CA THR A 254 5.97 -14.12 10.04
C THR A 254 5.40 -15.11 11.06
N VAL A 255 5.93 -15.04 12.28
CA VAL A 255 5.42 -15.79 13.43
C VAL A 255 5.18 -14.81 14.56
N THR A 256 3.95 -14.78 15.08
CA THR A 256 3.56 -13.87 16.17
C THR A 256 2.91 -14.65 17.31
N LYS A 257 3.23 -14.23 18.53
CA LYS A 257 2.70 -14.79 19.76
C LYS A 257 1.65 -13.85 20.36
N THR A 258 0.53 -14.39 20.80
CA THR A 258 -0.53 -13.60 21.44
C THR A 258 -1.32 -14.43 22.44
N ARG A 259 -1.94 -13.79 23.43
CA ARG A 259 -2.86 -14.44 24.38
C ARG A 259 -4.31 -14.26 24.01
N THR A 260 -4.62 -13.28 23.18
CA THR A 260 -6.01 -12.93 22.83
C THR A 260 -6.13 -12.61 21.35
N TYR A 261 -7.35 -12.80 20.84
CA TYR A 261 -7.76 -12.34 19.53
C TYR A 261 -9.27 -12.15 19.48
N CYS A 262 -9.76 -11.42 18.49
CA CYS A 262 -11.19 -11.26 18.29
C CYS A 262 -11.67 -12.12 17.13
N GLN A 263 -12.85 -12.72 17.28
CA GLN A 263 -13.62 -13.31 16.19
C GLN A 263 -14.81 -12.40 15.90
N TYR A 264 -15.12 -12.20 14.62
CA TYR A 264 -16.22 -11.34 14.19
C TYR A 264 -17.30 -12.18 13.50
N GLY A 265 -18.33 -12.54 14.27
CA GLY A 265 -19.56 -13.19 13.79
C GLY A 265 -20.73 -12.22 13.80
N GLU A 266 -21.80 -12.55 14.55
CA GLU A 266 -22.89 -11.60 14.83
C GLU A 266 -22.47 -10.44 15.76
N GLY A 267 -21.32 -10.59 16.44
CA GLY A 267 -20.66 -9.57 17.24
C GLY A 267 -19.15 -9.84 17.36
N ALA A 268 -18.42 -8.94 18.01
CA ALA A 268 -17.01 -9.14 18.32
C ALA A 268 -16.88 -9.94 19.62
N GLU A 269 -16.33 -11.14 19.53
CA GLU A 269 -16.03 -12.00 20.68
C GLU A 269 -14.52 -12.04 20.91
N VAL A 270 -14.08 -11.72 22.13
CA VAL A 270 -12.67 -11.79 22.51
C VAL A 270 -12.36 -13.19 23.02
N ILE A 271 -11.56 -13.93 22.27
CA ILE A 271 -11.05 -15.24 22.66
C ILE A 271 -9.75 -15.05 23.42
N THR A 272 -9.66 -15.65 24.61
CA THR A 272 -8.46 -15.61 25.46
C THR A 272 -7.94 -17.03 25.63
N ALA A 273 -6.63 -17.22 25.45
CA ALA A 273 -5.99 -18.50 25.71
C ALA A 273 -6.10 -18.85 27.19
N ASP A 274 -6.32 -20.14 27.48
CA ASP A 274 -6.39 -20.65 28.84
C ASP A 274 -5.10 -20.37 29.62
N SER A 275 -5.17 -20.47 30.95
CA SER A 275 -4.01 -20.26 31.82
C SER A 275 -2.86 -21.21 31.45
N GLY A 276 -1.65 -20.67 31.24
CA GLY A 276 -0.47 -21.41 30.79
C GLY A 276 -0.46 -21.75 29.28
N ARG A 277 -1.45 -21.30 28.52
CA ARG A 277 -1.56 -21.43 27.07
C ARG A 277 -1.39 -20.08 26.38
N MET A 278 -1.05 -20.14 25.11
CA MET A 278 -1.01 -18.98 24.21
C MET A 278 -1.34 -19.40 22.79
N PHE A 279 -1.61 -18.42 21.94
CA PHE A 279 -1.74 -18.64 20.51
C PHE A 279 -0.46 -18.28 19.77
N LEU A 280 -0.06 -19.15 18.84
CA LEU A 280 1.00 -18.93 17.88
C LEU A 280 0.38 -18.73 16.50
N LEU A 281 0.54 -17.53 15.94
CA LEU A 281 0.08 -17.16 14.61
C LEU A 281 1.24 -17.29 13.62
N VAL A 282 1.00 -17.98 12.51
CA VAL A 282 1.97 -18.11 11.40
C VAL A 282 1.34 -17.59 10.12
N GLU A 283 1.93 -16.57 9.52
CA GLU A 283 1.49 -16.05 8.21
C GLU A 283 2.07 -16.92 7.10
N VAL A 284 1.19 -17.45 6.24
CA VAL A 284 1.54 -18.31 5.11
C VAL A 284 1.28 -17.58 3.80
N ARG A 285 2.19 -17.74 2.85
CA ARG A 285 2.07 -17.22 1.48
C ARG A 285 2.22 -18.35 0.49
N VAL A 286 1.22 -18.52 -0.37
CA VAL A 286 1.21 -19.49 -1.48
C VAL A 286 1.06 -18.72 -2.77
N THR A 287 1.92 -18.96 -3.76
CA THR A 287 1.89 -18.27 -5.06
C THR A 287 1.98 -19.28 -6.18
N ASN A 288 1.08 -19.16 -7.17
CA ASN A 288 1.21 -19.85 -8.45
C ASN A 288 2.21 -19.07 -9.33
N LEU A 289 3.43 -19.56 -9.48
CA LEU A 289 4.47 -18.87 -10.26
C LEU A 289 4.27 -19.01 -11.77
N GLY A 290 3.35 -19.87 -12.20
CA GLY A 290 2.98 -20.05 -13.59
C GLY A 290 3.06 -21.51 -14.04
N HIS A 291 2.62 -21.72 -15.28
CA HIS A 291 2.56 -23.04 -15.88
C HIS A 291 3.79 -23.34 -16.74
N LYS A 292 4.10 -24.63 -16.88
CA LYS A 292 5.14 -25.20 -17.73
C LYS A 292 4.52 -25.85 -18.97
N GLY A 293 5.17 -25.66 -20.12
CA GLY A 293 4.80 -26.31 -21.38
C GLY A 293 3.43 -25.88 -21.95
N GLU A 294 2.80 -26.76 -22.72
CA GLU A 294 1.48 -26.53 -23.36
C GLU A 294 0.29 -26.96 -22.48
N SER A 295 0.49 -27.18 -21.18
CA SER A 295 -0.56 -27.64 -20.29
C SER A 295 -1.73 -26.65 -20.26
N ARG A 296 -2.95 -27.16 -20.46
CA ARG A 296 -4.19 -26.38 -20.33
C ARG A 296 -4.64 -26.18 -18.87
N VAL A 297 -3.95 -26.80 -17.91
CA VAL A 297 -4.25 -26.69 -16.47
C VAL A 297 -3.33 -25.62 -15.88
N TYR A 298 -3.88 -24.42 -15.70
CA TYR A 298 -3.18 -23.23 -15.20
C TYR A 298 -3.50 -22.89 -13.74
N THR A 299 -4.37 -23.67 -13.11
CA THR A 299 -4.80 -23.49 -11.73
C THR A 299 -4.09 -24.47 -10.81
N ILE A 300 -3.68 -24.00 -9.64
CA ILE A 300 -3.17 -24.85 -8.57
C ILE A 300 -4.10 -24.82 -7.37
N ARG A 301 -4.06 -25.87 -6.55
CA ARG A 301 -4.74 -25.91 -5.26
C ARG A 301 -3.71 -25.67 -4.17
N ALA A 302 -3.88 -24.60 -3.40
CA ALA A 302 -3.04 -24.35 -2.24
C ALA A 302 -3.19 -25.48 -1.20
N PRO A 303 -2.14 -25.79 -0.42
CA PRO A 303 -2.20 -26.82 0.62
C PRO A 303 -3.37 -26.59 1.57
N ASP A 304 -4.03 -27.68 1.97
CA ASP A 304 -5.10 -27.63 2.97
C ASP A 304 -4.54 -27.17 4.33
N ILE A 305 -5.36 -26.53 5.15
CA ILE A 305 -4.91 -26.13 6.49
C ILE A 305 -4.42 -27.33 7.32
N ASN A 306 -5.00 -28.51 7.12
CA ASN A 306 -4.59 -29.73 7.82
C ASN A 306 -3.25 -30.31 7.32
N ALA A 307 -2.66 -29.77 6.24
CA ALA A 307 -1.31 -30.13 5.81
C ALA A 307 -0.22 -29.57 6.74
N PHE A 308 -0.55 -28.54 7.53
CA PHE A 308 0.41 -27.85 8.39
C PHE A 308 0.42 -28.48 9.79
N THR A 309 1.60 -28.89 10.25
CA THR A 309 1.80 -29.45 11.60
C THR A 309 2.95 -28.72 12.29
N LEU A 310 2.68 -28.21 13.50
CA LEU A 310 3.71 -27.57 14.33
C LEU A 310 4.34 -28.61 15.25
N HIS A 311 5.67 -28.66 15.28
CA HIS A 311 6.44 -29.56 16.12
C HIS A 311 7.17 -28.76 17.21
N TYR A 312 7.08 -29.24 18.47
CA TYR A 312 7.83 -28.69 19.59
C TYR A 312 8.11 -29.76 20.65
N ARG A 313 9.40 -30.00 20.94
CA ARG A 313 9.87 -31.00 21.94
C ARG A 313 9.23 -32.40 21.78
N GLY A 314 9.10 -32.87 20.54
CA GLY A 314 8.49 -34.16 20.23
C GLY A 314 6.97 -34.21 20.31
N ASN A 315 6.30 -33.09 20.64
CA ASN A 315 4.86 -32.94 20.53
C ASN A 315 4.47 -32.31 19.20
N THR A 316 3.28 -32.65 18.72
CA THR A 316 2.68 -32.07 17.52
C THR A 316 1.44 -31.27 17.87
N TYR A 317 1.25 -30.13 17.21
CA TYR A 317 0.09 -29.27 17.36
C TYR A 317 -0.56 -29.08 16.00
N SER A 318 -1.88 -29.28 15.95
CA SER A 318 -2.70 -29.05 14.76
C SER A 318 -3.24 -27.62 14.76
N PRO A 319 -3.52 -27.05 13.57
CA PRO A 319 -4.15 -25.75 13.45
C PRO A 319 -5.50 -25.67 14.16
N VAL A 320 -5.77 -24.52 14.77
CA VAL A 320 -7.07 -24.18 15.33
C VAL A 320 -7.98 -23.72 14.19
N LYS A 321 -9.19 -24.28 14.14
CA LYS A 321 -10.22 -23.81 13.21
C LYS A 321 -10.69 -22.42 13.64
N LEU A 322 -10.45 -21.43 12.79
CA LEU A 322 -10.86 -20.06 13.02
C LEU A 322 -12.25 -19.79 12.43
N ALA A 323 -12.97 -18.82 13.00
CA ALA A 323 -14.10 -18.19 12.32
C ALA A 323 -13.58 -17.49 11.05
N PRO A 324 -14.41 -17.30 10.00
CA PRO A 324 -13.97 -16.71 8.73
C PRO A 324 -13.34 -15.32 8.84
N LYS A 325 -13.55 -14.63 9.97
CA LYS A 325 -13.14 -13.26 10.18
C LYS A 325 -12.60 -13.09 11.60
N THR A 326 -11.35 -12.68 11.70
CA THR A 326 -10.65 -12.51 12.97
C THR A 326 -9.85 -11.22 13.00
N SER A 327 -9.39 -10.80 14.18
CA SER A 327 -8.51 -9.62 14.34
C SER A 327 -7.14 -9.76 13.66
N PHE A 328 -6.80 -10.94 13.14
CA PHE A 328 -5.57 -11.22 12.40
C PHE A 328 -5.74 -11.12 10.88
N GLY A 329 -6.87 -10.58 10.42
CA GLY A 329 -7.20 -10.56 9.02
C GLY A 329 -7.89 -11.86 8.57
N GLU A 330 -7.66 -12.22 7.31
CA GLU A 330 -8.20 -13.43 6.70
C GLU A 330 -7.47 -14.68 7.21
N PRO A 331 -8.17 -15.63 7.85
CA PRO A 331 -7.61 -16.95 8.15
C PRO A 331 -7.08 -17.63 6.89
N TYR A 332 -6.03 -18.42 7.03
CA TYR A 332 -5.58 -19.26 5.94
C TYR A 332 -6.61 -20.36 5.66
N GLU A 333 -7.07 -20.42 4.42
CA GLU A 333 -7.92 -21.49 3.90
C GLU A 333 -7.39 -21.94 2.54
N ALA A 334 -7.64 -23.21 2.21
CA ALA A 334 -7.28 -23.77 0.91
C ALA A 334 -8.02 -23.01 -0.19
N ALA A 335 -7.27 -22.53 -1.18
CA ALA A 335 -7.81 -21.80 -2.31
C ALA A 335 -7.34 -22.42 -3.64
N THR A 336 -8.14 -22.23 -4.68
CA THR A 336 -7.70 -22.44 -6.07
C THR A 336 -7.09 -21.13 -6.54
N LEU A 337 -5.86 -21.19 -7.08
CA LEU A 337 -5.11 -20.03 -7.53
C LEU A 337 -4.87 -20.11 -9.03
N ASP A 338 -5.32 -19.09 -9.75
CA ASP A 338 -4.98 -18.87 -11.15
C ASP A 338 -3.50 -18.48 -11.30
N ARG A 339 -3.06 -18.33 -12.55
CA ARG A 339 -1.67 -17.97 -12.89
C ARG A 339 -1.28 -16.65 -12.22
N TYR A 340 -0.14 -16.63 -11.53
CA TYR A 340 0.39 -15.47 -10.79
C TYR A 340 -0.46 -15.02 -9.60
N GLU A 341 -1.54 -15.74 -9.27
CA GLU A 341 -2.28 -15.45 -8.06
C GLU A 341 -1.53 -15.89 -6.81
N ARG A 342 -1.81 -15.17 -5.72
CA ARG A 342 -1.21 -15.37 -4.43
C ARG A 342 -2.28 -15.43 -3.35
N LYS A 343 -2.23 -16.47 -2.51
CA LYS A 343 -2.93 -16.52 -1.23
C LYS A 343 -1.99 -16.08 -0.12
N VAL A 344 -2.47 -15.17 0.72
CA VAL A 344 -1.86 -14.84 2.01
C VAL A 344 -2.92 -15.12 3.07
N GLY A 345 -2.51 -15.71 4.19
CA GLY A 345 -3.43 -15.94 5.31
C GLY A 345 -2.69 -16.43 6.53
N SER A 346 -3.33 -16.32 7.69
CA SER A 346 -2.72 -16.70 8.96
C SER A 346 -3.27 -18.03 9.48
N ILE A 347 -2.39 -18.90 9.96
CA ILE A 347 -2.71 -20.15 10.67
C ILE A 347 -2.49 -19.92 12.16
N LEU A 348 -3.43 -20.33 13.01
CA LEU A 348 -3.32 -20.22 14.47
C LEU A 348 -3.09 -21.60 15.10
N PHE A 349 -2.19 -21.70 16.06
CA PHE A 349 -1.98 -22.87 16.91
C PHE A 349 -2.20 -22.51 18.38
N ASP A 350 -2.86 -23.38 19.13
CA ASP A 350 -2.92 -23.30 20.59
C ASP A 350 -1.75 -24.09 21.18
N VAL A 351 -0.86 -23.38 21.88
CA VAL A 351 0.42 -23.92 22.36
C VAL A 351 0.69 -23.53 23.82
N PRO A 352 1.62 -24.20 24.52
CA PRO A 352 2.04 -23.78 25.85
C PRO A 352 2.68 -22.38 25.82
N GLU A 353 2.41 -21.56 26.84
CA GLU A 353 3.00 -20.22 26.98
C GLU A 353 4.54 -20.26 27.06
N THR A 354 5.10 -21.37 27.53
CA THR A 354 6.54 -21.60 27.66
C THR A 354 7.23 -22.04 26.37
N LEU A 355 6.51 -22.16 25.25
CA LEU A 355 7.06 -22.60 23.98
C LEU A 355 8.18 -21.66 23.50
N ALA A 356 9.37 -22.21 23.20
CA ALA A 356 10.50 -21.47 22.66
C ALA A 356 10.57 -21.62 21.13
N LEU A 357 10.55 -20.52 20.37
CA LEU A 357 10.50 -20.55 18.90
C LEU A 357 11.70 -21.24 18.24
N ALA A 358 12.89 -21.12 18.85
CA ALA A 358 14.12 -21.76 18.38
C ALA A 358 14.10 -23.29 18.47
N GLU A 359 13.11 -23.87 19.17
CA GLU A 359 12.90 -25.31 19.27
C GLU A 359 11.64 -25.76 18.51
N CYS A 360 11.08 -24.87 17.67
CA CYS A 360 9.86 -25.12 16.92
C CYS A 360 10.14 -25.15 15.42
N CYS A 361 9.54 -26.14 14.77
CA CYS A 361 9.48 -26.19 13.33
C CYS A 361 8.06 -26.45 12.84
N LEU A 362 7.73 -25.91 11.67
CA LEU A 362 6.46 -26.14 11.00
C LEU A 362 6.70 -27.01 9.77
N GLN A 363 6.12 -28.19 9.77
CA GLN A 363 6.15 -29.12 8.64
C GLN A 363 4.87 -28.94 7.81
N VAL A 364 5.01 -29.02 6.48
CA VAL A 364 3.87 -28.96 5.56
C VAL A 364 3.86 -30.20 4.67
N ASP A 365 2.84 -31.05 4.80
CA ASP A 365 2.66 -32.22 3.93
C ASP A 365 2.05 -31.80 2.58
N LEU A 366 2.87 -31.77 1.54
CA LEU A 366 2.45 -31.44 0.18
C LEU A 366 1.91 -32.66 -0.59
N GLY A 367 1.94 -33.84 0.03
CA GLY A 367 1.64 -35.11 -0.60
C GLY A 367 2.79 -35.63 -1.47
N GLY A 368 2.70 -36.89 -1.90
CA GLY A 368 3.71 -37.50 -2.77
C GLY A 368 5.08 -37.74 -2.11
N GLY A 369 5.18 -37.56 -0.78
CA GLY A 369 6.42 -37.72 -0.01
C GLY A 369 7.17 -36.41 0.24
N GLU A 370 6.69 -35.28 -0.28
CA GLU A 370 7.29 -33.96 -0.02
C GLU A 370 6.72 -33.35 1.26
N ALA A 371 7.61 -33.08 2.22
CA ALA A 371 7.26 -32.49 3.50
C ALA A 371 8.28 -31.43 3.93
N PRO A 372 8.33 -30.25 3.28
CA PRO A 372 9.21 -29.17 3.69
C PRO A 372 8.96 -28.72 5.13
N VAL A 373 10.04 -28.38 5.82
CA VAL A 373 10.06 -27.96 7.22
C VAL A 373 10.65 -26.56 7.33
N TRP A 374 10.02 -25.69 8.11
CA TRP A 374 10.55 -24.38 8.45
C TRP A 374 10.89 -24.28 9.93
N ALA A 375 12.08 -23.77 10.26
CA ALA A 375 12.45 -23.33 11.59
C ALA A 375 11.77 -21.98 11.91
N LEU A 376 11.24 -21.84 13.13
CA LEU A 376 10.44 -20.66 13.51
C LEU A 376 11.19 -19.62 14.36
N GLY A 377 12.45 -19.86 14.77
CA GLY A 377 13.20 -18.93 15.62
C GLY A 377 14.69 -19.20 15.74
#